data_AF-A0A947GDN7-F1
#
_entry.id   AF-A0A947GDN7-F1
#
_cell.length_a   1.000
_cell.length_b   1.000
_cell.length_c   1.000
_cell.angle_alpha   90.00
_cell.angle_beta   90.00
_cell.angle_gamma   90.00
#
_symmetry.space_group_name_H-M   'P 1'
#
loop_
_entity.id
_entity.type
_entity.pdbx_description
1 polymer ?
#
loop_
_entity_poly.entity_id
_entity_poly.type
_entity_poly.pdbx_seq_one_letter_code
_entity_poly.pdbx_strand_id
1 'polypeptide(L)'
;MAYALKSREDMPMPHPISAMHYSLIQTHIAKYKEIFKIESDNDAFKNLMLDKIYPRKTDDNTAILTDGPQDRGVDAIYIRDLEDCAQIDIINFKYRTTLKSCSKNFEETELSKIFLFITELLDQSEEQKSNCNQQVRRKIDDITSIFKSGKQCFFRIVLCTNGQALADTGLDHLVQFCKLRDFTSFEQIDGNSVVKFLVQESTKAQETAIVKVIDKQIFDRSDGDIRGLVACVEINSFLDAISDLSTKSVKRYLFDDNIRVYLGDDGGYNRAIMASCLSPENHLFWYCNNGVTVVCEAFSYQKELRDPMLTIKNFQIVNGAQTCHSLLKAREIDALQVSETLLLLKVYETSRRDISQRVAIATNSQARISMRDLHSNDDIQKTIEKFYDGSGFFYERKKNQHIDKPTNQRIDALKLGQMILSYKIREPEKAKRESEEIFGSRYTNVFNQSLTADYILALTKIMAFIQLHSETGLKARVDSKVYTNIVSYGFWHLAYTISILSEKELKVFPDDSELEEKLAEAAEIIFSILERHKSFSYYDMFRSAQLRELIDAKIGARHQFEFGF
;
A
#
# COMPACT_ATOMS: atom_id res chain seq x y z
N MET A 1 16.43 -8.65 5.68
CA MET A 1 16.09 -8.91 4.26
C MET A 1 17.39 -9.03 3.46
N ALA A 2 17.85 -10.25 3.20
CA ALA A 2 18.88 -10.48 2.17
C ALA A 2 18.15 -11.10 0.98
N TYR A 3 17.97 -10.34 -0.09
CA TYR A 3 17.57 -10.94 -1.37
C TYR A 3 18.75 -11.81 -1.80
N ALA A 4 18.60 -13.13 -1.71
CA ALA A 4 19.60 -14.04 -2.23
C ALA A 4 19.84 -13.72 -3.70
N LEU A 5 21.06 -13.30 -4.03
CA LEU A 5 21.55 -13.21 -5.41
C LEU A 5 21.29 -14.59 -6.03
N LYS A 6 20.37 -14.68 -7.00
CA LYS A 6 20.26 -15.90 -7.82
C LYS A 6 21.63 -16.14 -8.44
N SER A 7 22.25 -17.26 -8.12
CA SER A 7 23.52 -17.66 -8.71
C SER A 7 23.33 -17.83 -10.22
N ARG A 8 24.42 -17.62 -10.98
CA ARG A 8 24.46 -17.74 -12.45
C ARG A 8 23.94 -19.10 -12.97
N GLU A 9 23.94 -20.11 -12.12
CA GLU A 9 23.55 -21.49 -12.44
C GLU A 9 22.01 -21.71 -12.51
N ASP A 10 21.20 -20.78 -11.99
CA ASP A 10 19.72 -20.91 -11.97
C ASP A 10 19.00 -20.13 -13.10
N MET A 11 19.73 -19.45 -14.00
CA MET A 11 19.11 -18.70 -15.10
C MET A 11 19.01 -19.55 -16.38
N PRO A 12 17.81 -19.76 -16.95
CA PRO A 12 17.65 -20.50 -18.20
C PRO A 12 18.38 -19.80 -19.35
N MET A 13 18.96 -20.60 -20.26
CA MET A 13 19.66 -20.10 -21.44
C MET A 13 18.74 -19.18 -22.26
N PRO A 14 19.18 -17.94 -22.59
CA PRO A 14 18.34 -16.99 -23.29
C PRO A 14 18.09 -17.45 -24.73
N HIS A 15 16.83 -17.67 -25.07
CA HIS A 15 16.39 -17.94 -26.44
C HIS A 15 15.52 -16.78 -26.96
N PRO A 16 15.64 -16.39 -28.24
CA PRO A 16 14.75 -15.39 -28.84
C PRO A 16 13.28 -15.78 -28.70
N ILE A 17 12.41 -14.80 -28.45
CA ILE A 17 10.97 -15.04 -28.43
C ILE A 17 10.47 -15.48 -29.81
N SER A 18 9.49 -16.38 -29.83
CA SER A 18 8.87 -16.85 -31.07
C SER A 18 7.95 -15.79 -31.70
N ALA A 19 7.54 -15.98 -32.96
CA ALA A 19 6.55 -15.13 -33.60
C ALA A 19 5.21 -15.12 -32.83
N MET A 20 4.82 -16.25 -32.25
CA MET A 20 3.63 -16.38 -31.39
C MET A 20 3.77 -15.57 -30.10
N HIS A 21 4.92 -15.66 -29.42
CA HIS A 21 5.22 -14.87 -28.23
C HIS A 21 5.17 -13.36 -28.51
N TYR A 22 5.76 -12.94 -29.63
CA TYR A 22 5.73 -11.54 -30.05
C TYR A 22 4.31 -11.05 -30.34
N SER A 23 3.51 -11.83 -31.07
CA SER A 23 2.12 -11.51 -31.37
C SER A 23 1.26 -11.40 -30.10
N LEU A 24 1.52 -12.25 -29.08
CA LEU A 24 0.86 -12.16 -27.78
C LEU A 24 1.18 -10.83 -27.09
N ILE A 25 2.47 -10.45 -27.01
CA ILE A 25 2.89 -9.17 -26.42
C ILE A 25 2.20 -8.00 -27.13
N GLN A 26 2.19 -7.99 -28.46
CA GLN A 26 1.52 -6.95 -29.24
C GLN A 26 0.01 -6.87 -28.94
N THR A 27 -0.64 -8.02 -28.78
CA THR A 27 -2.07 -8.08 -28.45
C THR A 27 -2.36 -7.47 -27.08
N HIS A 28 -1.54 -7.76 -26.07
CA HIS A 28 -1.69 -7.17 -24.75
C HIS A 28 -1.40 -5.66 -24.75
N ILE A 29 -0.38 -5.20 -25.49
CA ILE A 29 -0.09 -3.78 -25.67
C ILE A 29 -1.28 -3.07 -26.34
N ALA A 30 -1.82 -3.60 -27.43
CA ALA A 30 -2.95 -3.01 -28.14
C ALA A 30 -4.19 -2.87 -27.24
N LYS A 31 -4.53 -3.93 -26.48
CA LYS A 31 -5.62 -3.88 -25.49
C LYS A 31 -5.37 -2.83 -24.41
N TYR A 32 -4.14 -2.77 -23.89
CA TYR A 32 -3.77 -1.80 -22.84
C TYR A 32 -3.90 -0.36 -23.36
N LYS A 33 -3.45 -0.09 -24.59
CA LYS A 33 -3.62 1.21 -25.27
C LYS A 33 -5.09 1.61 -25.40
N GLU A 34 -5.94 0.67 -25.79
CA GLU A 34 -7.38 0.92 -25.95
C GLU A 34 -8.03 1.28 -24.61
N ILE A 35 -7.74 0.52 -23.55
CA ILE A 35 -8.32 0.73 -22.22
C ILE A 35 -7.86 2.05 -21.60
N PHE A 36 -6.56 2.36 -21.67
CA PHE A 36 -5.97 3.52 -20.99
C PHE A 36 -5.73 4.72 -21.91
N LYS A 37 -6.15 4.65 -23.17
CA LYS A 37 -6.02 5.71 -24.19
C LYS A 37 -4.58 6.19 -24.38
N ILE A 38 -3.62 5.25 -24.44
CA ILE A 38 -2.20 5.52 -24.65
C ILE A 38 -1.88 5.42 -26.16
N GLU A 39 -1.17 6.42 -26.71
CA GLU A 39 -0.88 6.48 -28.15
C GLU A 39 0.36 5.65 -28.57
N SER A 40 1.41 5.66 -27.74
CA SER A 40 2.70 5.02 -28.03
C SER A 40 2.72 3.56 -27.55
N ASP A 41 3.17 2.64 -28.42
CA ASP A 41 3.37 1.23 -28.03
C ASP A 41 4.47 1.08 -26.96
N ASN A 42 5.48 1.96 -27.00
CA ASN A 42 6.56 1.97 -26.02
C ASN A 42 6.00 2.33 -24.64
N ASP A 43 5.22 3.41 -24.56
CA ASP A 43 4.66 3.90 -23.31
C ASP A 43 3.65 2.88 -22.75
N ALA A 44 2.85 2.27 -23.62
CA ALA A 44 1.95 1.19 -23.23
C ALA A 44 2.70 -0.04 -22.73
N PHE A 45 3.83 -0.41 -23.33
CA PHE A 45 4.69 -1.49 -22.83
C PHE A 45 5.26 -1.16 -21.45
N LYS A 46 5.79 0.07 -21.24
CA LYS A 46 6.31 0.51 -19.94
C LYS A 46 5.24 0.45 -18.85
N ASN A 47 4.06 1.02 -19.11
CA ASN A 47 2.95 1.03 -18.17
C ASN A 47 2.41 -0.38 -17.86
N LEU A 48 2.19 -1.20 -18.89
CA LEU A 48 1.77 -2.59 -18.74
C LEU A 48 2.78 -3.38 -17.89
N MET A 49 4.07 -3.23 -18.16
CA MET A 49 5.10 -3.93 -17.40
C MET A 49 5.25 -3.39 -15.99
N LEU A 50 5.10 -2.08 -15.75
CA LEU A 50 5.03 -1.55 -14.38
C LEU A 50 3.86 -2.16 -13.60
N ASP A 51 2.68 -2.30 -14.22
CA ASP A 51 1.53 -2.94 -13.58
C ASP A 51 1.77 -4.42 -13.28
N LYS A 52 2.47 -5.13 -14.17
CA LYS A 52 2.75 -6.57 -14.00
C LYS A 52 3.90 -6.84 -13.01
N ILE A 53 4.94 -6.00 -13.02
CA ILE A 53 6.09 -6.10 -12.11
C ILE A 53 5.69 -5.60 -10.72
N TYR A 54 4.86 -4.55 -10.65
CA TYR A 54 4.41 -3.90 -9.42
C TYR A 54 2.87 -3.83 -9.32
N PRO A 55 2.18 -4.97 -9.19
CA PRO A 55 0.70 -5.01 -9.14
C PRO A 55 0.09 -4.30 -7.93
N ARG A 56 0.91 -3.89 -6.96
CA ARG A 56 0.52 -3.21 -5.71
C ARG A 56 1.28 -1.92 -5.46
N LYS A 57 1.83 -1.32 -6.50
CA LYS A 57 2.39 0.01 -6.37
C LYS A 57 1.36 0.95 -5.72
N THR A 58 1.81 1.72 -4.74
CA THR A 58 1.02 2.78 -4.08
C THR A 58 0.88 4.01 -4.96
N ASP A 59 1.86 4.20 -5.83
CA ASP A 59 1.98 5.32 -6.74
C ASP A 59 1.39 4.93 -8.09
N ASP A 60 0.75 5.89 -8.77
CA ASP A 60 0.37 5.72 -10.17
C ASP A 60 1.63 5.62 -11.06
N ASN A 61 1.52 4.95 -12.21
CA ASN A 61 2.64 4.80 -13.15
C ASN A 61 3.23 6.15 -13.55
N THR A 62 2.41 7.20 -13.63
CA THR A 62 2.84 8.58 -13.92
C THR A 62 3.79 9.17 -12.88
N ALA A 63 3.71 8.73 -11.63
CA ALA A 63 4.59 9.14 -10.54
C ALA A 63 5.86 8.26 -10.43
N ILE A 64 5.88 7.10 -11.08
CA ILE A 64 7.02 6.18 -11.12
C ILE A 64 7.89 6.41 -12.35
N LEU A 65 7.27 6.71 -13.50
CA LEU A 65 7.95 6.97 -14.77
C LEU A 65 8.77 8.27 -14.71
N THR A 66 10.01 8.17 -15.16
CA THR A 66 10.98 9.27 -15.28
C THR A 66 11.46 9.48 -16.72
N ASP A 67 10.82 8.80 -17.67
CA ASP A 67 11.13 8.83 -19.10
C ASP A 67 11.09 10.24 -19.72
N GLY A 68 12.03 10.49 -20.63
CA GLY A 68 12.17 11.75 -21.35
C GLY A 68 13.63 12.12 -21.66
N PRO A 69 13.86 13.22 -22.39
CA PRO A 69 15.22 13.71 -22.63
C PRO A 69 15.96 13.89 -21.32
N GLN A 70 17.24 13.49 -21.23
CA GLN A 70 18.04 13.57 -20.00
C GLN A 70 17.51 12.73 -18.82
N ASP A 71 16.89 11.58 -19.11
CA ASP A 71 16.51 10.56 -18.12
C ASP A 71 17.71 9.79 -17.51
N ARG A 72 18.90 9.95 -18.10
CA ARG A 72 20.15 9.30 -17.70
C ARG A 72 20.06 7.76 -17.71
N GLY A 73 19.30 7.20 -18.65
CA GLY A 73 19.11 5.75 -18.74
C GLY A 73 18.25 5.18 -17.61
N VAL A 74 17.42 6.01 -16.97
CA VAL A 74 16.46 5.58 -15.95
C VAL A 74 15.05 5.95 -16.41
N ASP A 75 14.32 4.96 -16.93
CA ASP A 75 12.97 5.15 -17.43
C ASP A 75 11.93 5.26 -16.30
N ALA A 76 12.23 4.66 -15.15
CA ALA A 76 11.35 4.72 -13.99
C ALA A 76 12.11 4.49 -12.67
N ILE A 77 11.64 5.14 -11.59
CA ILE A 77 12.15 4.94 -10.23
C ILE A 77 10.97 4.68 -9.31
N TYR A 78 10.92 3.47 -8.74
CA TYR A 78 9.91 3.11 -7.75
C TYR A 78 10.53 3.03 -6.35
N ILE A 79 10.05 3.88 -5.45
CA ILE A 79 10.54 4.00 -4.07
C ILE A 79 9.51 3.38 -3.15
N ARG A 80 9.94 2.40 -2.34
CA ARG A 80 9.17 1.85 -1.23
C ARG A 80 9.85 2.28 0.05
N ASP A 81 9.29 3.33 0.67
CA ASP A 81 9.75 3.84 1.96
C ASP A 81 9.14 2.99 3.08
N LEU A 82 9.92 2.06 3.64
CA LEU A 82 9.52 1.17 4.73
C LEU A 82 9.95 1.79 6.07
N GLU A 83 9.54 1.20 7.19
CA GLU A 83 9.78 1.77 8.53
C GLU A 83 11.28 1.96 8.82
N ASP A 84 12.09 0.91 8.64
CA ASP A 84 13.53 0.92 8.97
C ASP A 84 14.46 1.06 7.76
N CYS A 85 13.95 0.88 6.54
CA CYS A 85 14.74 0.89 5.32
C CYS A 85 13.92 1.41 4.13
N ALA A 86 14.60 1.72 3.03
CA ALA A 86 13.94 2.01 1.77
C ALA A 86 14.42 1.08 0.67
N GLN A 87 13.49 0.63 -0.16
CA GLN A 87 13.79 -0.15 -1.35
C GLN A 87 13.56 0.73 -2.58
N ILE A 88 14.63 0.96 -3.35
CA ILE A 88 14.66 1.85 -4.50
C ILE A 88 14.91 1.02 -5.75
N ASP A 89 13.88 0.84 -6.56
CA ASP A 89 13.99 0.13 -7.82
C ASP A 89 14.27 1.12 -8.95
N ILE A 90 15.40 0.96 -9.63
CA ILE A 90 15.83 1.75 -10.79
C ILE A 90 15.57 0.91 -12.03
N ILE A 91 14.67 1.37 -12.89
CA ILE A 91 14.11 0.54 -13.95
C ILE A 91 14.47 1.14 -15.31
N ASN A 92 14.97 0.30 -16.22
CA ASN A 92 15.16 0.64 -17.63
C ASN A 92 14.33 -0.31 -18.51
N PHE A 93 13.58 0.27 -19.44
CA PHE A 93 12.69 -0.43 -20.34
C PHE A 93 13.19 -0.35 -21.78
N LYS A 94 13.23 -1.50 -22.45
CA LYS A 94 13.55 -1.57 -23.88
C LYS A 94 12.47 -2.31 -24.65
N TYR A 95 11.56 -1.56 -25.28
CA TYR A 95 10.61 -2.13 -26.22
C TYR A 95 11.19 -2.23 -27.63
N ARG A 96 11.18 -3.44 -28.18
CA ARG A 96 11.62 -3.78 -29.54
C ARG A 96 10.38 -3.86 -30.45
N THR A 97 10.31 -2.96 -31.43
CA THR A 97 9.13 -2.76 -32.29
C THR A 97 8.98 -3.78 -33.42
N THR A 98 9.96 -4.67 -33.60
CA THR A 98 9.89 -5.75 -34.60
C THR A 98 10.38 -7.08 -34.02
N LEU A 99 9.83 -8.21 -34.47
CA LEU A 99 10.28 -9.55 -34.09
C LEU A 99 11.79 -9.72 -34.30
N LYS A 100 12.33 -9.26 -35.45
CA LYS A 100 13.77 -9.31 -35.74
C LYS A 100 14.60 -8.55 -34.71
N SER A 101 14.10 -7.43 -34.19
CA SER A 101 14.82 -6.67 -33.15
C SER A 101 14.75 -7.29 -31.76
N CYS A 102 13.85 -8.26 -31.52
CA CYS A 102 13.75 -8.98 -30.25
C CYS A 102 14.88 -10.01 -30.05
N SER A 103 15.64 -10.34 -31.09
CA SER A 103 16.85 -11.16 -30.95
C SER A 103 18.06 -10.37 -30.47
N LYS A 104 17.96 -9.03 -30.35
CA LYS A 104 19.04 -8.19 -29.83
C LYS A 104 19.06 -8.23 -28.29
N ASN A 105 20.25 -8.31 -27.73
CA ASN A 105 20.49 -8.14 -26.30
C ASN A 105 20.11 -6.74 -25.82
N PHE A 106 19.95 -6.62 -24.50
CA PHE A 106 19.88 -5.33 -23.82
C PHE A 106 21.19 -4.56 -24.04
N GLU A 107 21.11 -3.25 -24.24
CA GLU A 107 22.27 -2.43 -24.61
C GLU A 107 23.16 -2.16 -23.40
N GLU A 108 24.42 -2.59 -23.44
CA GLU A 108 25.39 -2.39 -22.34
C GLU A 108 25.65 -0.91 -22.04
N THR A 109 25.47 -0.02 -23.03
CA THR A 109 25.61 1.42 -22.84
C THR A 109 24.61 2.00 -21.82
N GLU A 110 23.45 1.36 -21.63
CA GLU A 110 22.48 1.78 -20.62
C GLU A 110 22.95 1.43 -19.19
N LEU A 111 23.71 0.33 -19.03
CA LEU A 111 24.30 -0.03 -17.74
C LEU A 111 25.26 1.05 -17.23
N SER A 112 26.14 1.55 -18.10
CA SER A 112 27.09 2.59 -17.74
C SER A 112 26.39 3.85 -17.22
N LYS A 113 25.25 4.21 -17.81
CA LYS A 113 24.44 5.35 -17.36
C LYS A 113 23.80 5.09 -15.99
N ILE A 114 23.24 3.90 -15.79
CA ILE A 114 22.64 3.49 -14.51
C ILE A 114 23.69 3.42 -13.40
N PHE A 115 24.87 2.86 -13.67
CA PHE A 115 25.96 2.79 -12.70
C PHE A 115 26.45 4.17 -12.30
N LEU A 116 26.61 5.07 -13.29
CA LEU A 116 26.96 6.46 -13.03
C LEU A 116 25.87 7.15 -12.21
N PHE A 117 24.60 6.96 -12.56
CA PHE A 117 23.47 7.51 -11.83
C PHE A 117 23.45 7.07 -10.36
N ILE A 118 23.61 5.77 -10.08
CA ILE A 118 23.65 5.23 -8.71
C ILE A 118 24.89 5.76 -7.97
N THR A 119 26.05 5.82 -8.63
CA THR A 119 27.29 6.29 -8.00
C THR A 119 27.17 7.77 -7.61
N GLU A 120 26.72 8.63 -8.52
CA GLU A 120 26.50 10.05 -8.24
C GLU A 120 25.43 10.30 -7.18
N LEU A 121 24.39 9.45 -7.14
CA LEU A 121 23.35 9.50 -6.12
C LEU A 121 23.93 9.22 -4.73
N LEU A 122 24.80 8.21 -4.62
CA LEU A 122 25.48 7.85 -3.38
C LEU A 122 26.51 8.92 -2.96
N ASP A 123 27.21 9.51 -3.92
CA ASP A 123 28.17 10.60 -3.70
C ASP A 123 27.47 11.94 -3.35
N GLN A 124 26.13 11.99 -3.45
CA GLN A 124 25.32 13.19 -3.24
C GLN A 124 25.81 14.39 -4.08
N SER A 125 26.23 14.13 -5.32
CA SER A 125 26.79 15.16 -6.20
C SER A 125 25.74 16.18 -6.65
N GLU A 126 26.01 17.46 -6.43
CA GLU A 126 25.14 18.56 -6.89
C GLU A 126 25.08 18.67 -8.44
N GLU A 127 26.08 18.15 -9.16
CA GLU A 127 26.08 18.09 -10.63
C GLU A 127 25.01 17.13 -11.19
N GLN A 128 24.54 16.17 -10.38
CA GLN A 128 23.50 15.22 -10.79
C GLN A 128 22.16 15.92 -11.06
N LYS A 129 21.86 17.00 -10.32
CA LYS A 129 20.59 17.74 -10.35
C LYS A 129 20.48 18.74 -11.50
N SER A 130 21.61 19.15 -12.08
CA SER A 130 21.65 20.08 -13.23
C SER A 130 21.52 19.38 -14.58
N ASN A 131 21.87 18.08 -14.65
CA ASN A 131 21.95 17.30 -15.89
C ASN A 131 20.90 16.19 -16.01
N CYS A 132 19.73 16.35 -15.38
CA CYS A 132 18.62 15.41 -15.49
C CYS A 132 17.27 16.11 -15.67
N ASN A 133 16.30 15.38 -16.22
CA ASN A 133 14.96 15.89 -16.39
C ASN A 133 14.24 16.13 -15.05
N GLN A 134 13.12 16.86 -15.10
CA GLN A 134 12.38 17.24 -13.89
C GLN A 134 11.89 16.03 -13.07
N GLN A 135 11.52 14.92 -13.72
CA GLN A 135 11.00 13.73 -13.03
C GLN A 135 12.12 12.98 -12.30
N VAL A 136 13.26 12.78 -12.96
CA VAL A 136 14.47 12.22 -12.34
C VAL A 136 14.93 13.09 -11.17
N ARG A 137 14.95 14.42 -11.34
CA ARG A 137 15.33 15.34 -10.27
C ARG A 137 14.47 15.21 -9.02
N ARG A 138 13.14 15.09 -9.18
CA ARG A 138 12.22 14.85 -8.06
C ARG A 138 12.56 13.56 -7.32
N LYS A 139 12.82 12.47 -8.06
CA LYS A 139 13.19 11.19 -7.45
C LYS A 139 14.56 11.23 -6.77
N ILE A 140 15.53 11.97 -7.31
CA ILE A 140 16.82 12.21 -6.62
C ILE A 140 16.57 12.94 -5.30
N ASP A 141 15.71 13.96 -5.28
CA ASP A 141 15.37 14.68 -4.06
C ASP A 141 14.68 13.77 -3.03
N ASP A 142 13.74 12.91 -3.46
CA ASP A 142 13.09 11.91 -2.61
C ASP A 142 14.11 10.93 -1.99
N ILE A 143 15.01 10.39 -2.81
CA ILE A 143 16.04 9.44 -2.33
C ILE A 143 17.05 10.13 -1.41
N THR A 144 17.44 11.37 -1.72
CA THR A 144 18.36 12.16 -0.88
C THR A 144 17.74 12.43 0.49
N SER A 145 16.42 12.66 0.55
CA SER A 145 15.71 12.78 1.82
C SER A 145 15.79 11.48 2.63
N ILE A 146 15.56 10.34 2.00
CA ILE A 146 15.65 9.04 2.65
C ILE A 146 17.07 8.81 3.21
N PHE A 147 18.13 9.16 2.46
CA PHE A 147 19.50 9.10 2.98
C PHE A 147 19.68 9.96 4.24
N LYS A 148 19.13 11.17 4.26
CA LYS A 148 19.21 12.09 5.41
C LYS A 148 18.43 11.59 6.63
N SER A 149 17.40 10.79 6.42
CA SER A 149 16.64 10.16 7.52
C SER A 149 17.42 9.07 8.26
N GLY A 150 18.60 8.67 7.76
CA GLY A 150 19.41 7.60 8.35
C GLY A 150 18.93 6.19 7.99
N LYS A 151 17.88 6.06 7.17
CA LYS A 151 17.39 4.76 6.68
C LYS A 151 18.40 4.07 5.79
N GLN A 152 18.52 2.77 5.95
CA GLN A 152 19.29 1.95 5.03
C GLN A 152 18.56 1.86 3.69
N CYS A 153 19.25 2.19 2.60
CA CYS A 153 18.68 2.15 1.25
C CYS A 153 19.20 0.94 0.49
N PHE A 154 18.29 0.15 -0.06
CA PHE A 154 18.59 -0.99 -0.93
C PHE A 154 18.19 -0.65 -2.35
N PHE A 155 19.13 -0.76 -3.28
CA PHE A 155 18.89 -0.48 -4.69
C PHE A 155 18.68 -1.78 -5.47
N ARG A 156 17.70 -1.79 -6.36
CA ARG A 156 17.49 -2.88 -7.30
C ARG A 156 17.43 -2.36 -8.72
N ILE A 157 18.35 -2.84 -9.56
CA ILE A 157 18.38 -2.51 -10.99
C ILE A 157 17.47 -3.49 -11.73
N VAL A 158 16.43 -2.98 -12.39
CA VAL A 158 15.49 -3.81 -13.15
C VAL A 158 15.63 -3.49 -14.65
N LEU A 159 16.04 -4.47 -15.43
CA LEU A 159 16.17 -4.35 -16.88
C LEU A 159 15.05 -5.13 -17.54
N CYS A 160 14.11 -4.43 -18.19
CA CYS A 160 12.92 -5.05 -18.77
C CYS A 160 12.88 -4.86 -20.29
N THR A 161 12.78 -5.95 -21.04
CA THR A 161 12.77 -5.93 -22.50
C THR A 161 11.89 -7.05 -23.06
N ASN A 162 11.23 -6.81 -24.19
CA ASN A 162 10.65 -7.91 -24.98
C ASN A 162 11.70 -8.60 -25.88
N GLY A 163 12.98 -8.21 -25.79
CA GLY A 163 14.11 -8.81 -26.49
C GLY A 163 14.92 -9.80 -25.65
N GLN A 164 16.22 -9.92 -25.91
CA GLN A 164 17.12 -10.75 -25.09
C GLN A 164 17.66 -9.98 -23.89
N ALA A 165 17.97 -10.71 -22.81
CA ALA A 165 18.74 -10.21 -21.68
C ALA A 165 20.12 -9.65 -22.11
N LEU A 166 20.88 -9.11 -21.16
CA LEU A 166 22.28 -8.73 -21.38
C LEU A 166 23.09 -9.91 -21.93
N ALA A 167 24.09 -9.60 -22.75
CA ALA A 167 25.13 -10.57 -23.11
C ALA A 167 26.01 -10.87 -21.89
N ASP A 168 26.81 -11.94 -21.95
CA ASP A 168 27.65 -12.39 -20.84
C ASP A 168 28.56 -11.28 -20.30
N THR A 169 29.17 -10.47 -21.17
CA THR A 169 30.02 -9.33 -20.80
C THR A 169 29.28 -8.29 -19.97
N GLY A 170 28.11 -7.85 -20.43
CA GLY A 170 27.27 -6.92 -19.69
C GLY A 170 26.73 -7.49 -18.37
N LEU A 171 26.40 -8.78 -18.35
CA LEU A 171 25.97 -9.47 -17.14
C LEU A 171 27.11 -9.55 -16.12
N ASP A 172 28.33 -9.88 -16.54
CA ASP A 172 29.50 -9.93 -15.66
C ASP A 172 29.79 -8.53 -15.05
N HIS A 173 29.66 -7.45 -15.83
CA HIS A 173 29.75 -6.08 -15.31
C HIS A 173 28.66 -5.74 -14.28
N LEU A 174 27.41 -6.13 -14.55
CA LEU A 174 26.29 -5.92 -13.61
C LEU A 174 26.46 -6.71 -12.31
N VAL A 175 26.89 -7.96 -12.42
CA VAL A 175 27.21 -8.81 -11.27
C VAL A 175 28.37 -8.22 -10.47
N GLN A 176 29.43 -7.77 -11.13
CA GLN A 176 30.57 -7.14 -10.46
C GLN A 176 30.16 -5.84 -9.76
N PHE A 177 29.36 -4.99 -10.41
CA PHE A 177 28.84 -3.77 -9.80
C PHE A 177 28.06 -4.07 -8.51
N CYS A 178 27.21 -5.11 -8.53
CA CYS A 178 26.41 -5.48 -7.37
C CYS A 178 27.23 -6.18 -6.27
N LYS A 179 28.22 -7.01 -6.64
CA LYS A 179 29.12 -7.66 -5.68
C LYS A 179 29.98 -6.69 -4.88
N LEU A 180 30.29 -5.52 -5.44
CA LEU A 180 31.05 -4.47 -4.74
C LEU A 180 30.20 -3.66 -3.76
N ARG A 181 28.86 -3.84 -3.77
CA ARG A 181 27.91 -3.04 -2.98
C ARG A 181 26.79 -3.93 -2.45
N ASP A 182 26.92 -4.40 -1.20
CA ASP A 182 26.00 -5.34 -0.55
C ASP A 182 24.54 -4.85 -0.46
N PHE A 183 24.31 -3.54 -0.66
CA PHE A 183 22.99 -2.92 -0.69
C PHE A 183 22.38 -2.86 -2.10
N THR A 184 23.00 -3.46 -3.11
CA THR A 184 22.54 -3.46 -4.50
C THR A 184 22.19 -4.86 -4.99
N SER A 185 21.15 -4.95 -5.81
CA SER A 185 20.70 -6.19 -6.46
C SER A 185 20.22 -5.88 -7.88
N PHE A 186 19.96 -6.90 -8.68
CA PHE A 186 19.43 -6.72 -10.03
C PHE A 186 18.43 -7.80 -10.43
N GLU A 187 17.59 -7.49 -11.40
CA GLU A 187 16.63 -8.39 -12.03
C GLU A 187 16.58 -8.12 -13.54
N GLN A 188 16.63 -9.18 -14.34
CA GLN A 188 16.45 -9.11 -15.79
C GLN A 188 15.14 -9.77 -16.19
N ILE A 189 14.30 -9.01 -16.88
CA ILE A 189 13.03 -9.46 -17.43
C ILE A 189 13.17 -9.44 -18.94
N ASP A 190 13.59 -10.58 -19.49
CA ASP A 190 13.74 -10.80 -20.93
C ASP A 190 12.40 -11.08 -21.61
N GLY A 191 12.39 -11.23 -22.93
CA GLY A 191 11.17 -11.44 -23.69
C GLY A 191 10.39 -12.68 -23.28
N ASN A 192 11.05 -13.78 -22.90
CA ASN A 192 10.35 -14.96 -22.40
C ASN A 192 9.74 -14.72 -21.02
N SER A 193 10.41 -13.95 -20.16
CA SER A 193 9.88 -13.53 -18.86
C SER A 193 8.68 -12.60 -19.03
N VAL A 194 8.73 -11.64 -19.97
CA VAL A 194 7.57 -10.82 -20.36
C VAL A 194 6.41 -11.72 -20.76
N VAL A 195 6.64 -12.69 -21.65
CA VAL A 195 5.59 -13.65 -22.04
C VAL A 195 5.04 -14.37 -20.81
N LYS A 196 5.88 -14.85 -19.88
CA LYS A 196 5.40 -15.47 -18.64
C LYS A 196 4.54 -14.52 -17.80
N PHE A 197 4.91 -13.24 -17.66
CA PHE A 197 4.08 -12.23 -16.97
C PHE A 197 2.72 -12.00 -17.66
N LEU A 198 2.65 -12.19 -18.98
CA LEU A 198 1.39 -12.08 -19.74
C LEU A 198 0.60 -13.40 -19.78
N VAL A 199 1.30 -14.54 -19.78
CA VAL A 199 0.77 -15.91 -19.88
C VAL A 199 0.40 -16.48 -18.52
N GLN A 200 0.83 -15.91 -17.39
CA GLN A 200 0.36 -16.30 -16.05
C GLN A 200 -1.17 -16.21 -15.88
N GLU A 201 -1.92 -15.76 -16.89
CA GLU A 201 -3.38 -15.98 -17.04
C GLU A 201 -3.80 -17.34 -17.69
N SER A 202 -2.88 -18.23 -18.10
CA SER A 202 -3.19 -19.30 -19.08
C SER A 202 -2.52 -20.68 -18.97
N THR A 203 -1.79 -21.00 -17.90
CA THR A 203 -1.52 -22.42 -17.55
C THR A 203 -2.01 -22.74 -16.15
N LYS A 204 -3.32 -22.97 -16.01
CA LYS A 204 -3.89 -23.54 -14.78
C LYS A 204 -3.26 -24.92 -14.58
N ALA A 205 -2.41 -25.07 -13.56
CA ALA A 205 -1.99 -26.41 -13.13
C ALA A 205 -3.25 -27.20 -12.74
N GLN A 206 -3.39 -28.42 -13.27
CA GLN A 206 -4.53 -29.29 -12.98
C GLN A 206 -4.37 -29.90 -11.59
N GLU A 207 -4.78 -29.17 -10.55
CA GLU A 207 -4.70 -29.63 -9.16
C GLU A 207 -6.02 -30.24 -8.69
N THR A 208 -5.95 -31.40 -8.04
CA THR A 208 -7.10 -32.02 -7.37
C THR A 208 -6.89 -32.02 -5.87
N ALA A 209 -7.82 -31.42 -5.13
CA ALA A 209 -7.86 -31.48 -3.67
C ALA A 209 -8.80 -32.59 -3.19
N ILE A 210 -8.42 -33.25 -2.09
CA ILE A 210 -9.28 -34.15 -1.32
C ILE A 210 -9.36 -33.60 0.09
N VAL A 211 -10.56 -33.19 0.51
CA VAL A 211 -10.78 -32.47 1.76
C VAL A 211 -11.84 -33.20 2.59
N LYS A 212 -11.57 -33.46 3.86
CA LYS A 212 -12.50 -34.12 4.78
C LYS A 212 -13.53 -33.13 5.30
N VAL A 213 -14.81 -33.45 5.10
CA VAL A 213 -15.96 -32.71 5.64
C VAL A 213 -16.36 -33.32 6.98
N ILE A 214 -16.79 -32.49 7.93
CA ILE A 214 -17.21 -32.91 9.27
C ILE A 214 -18.75 -33.04 9.34
N ASP A 215 -19.23 -34.16 9.91
CA ASP A 215 -20.63 -34.38 10.33
C ASP A 215 -21.70 -34.08 9.26
N LYS A 216 -21.41 -34.34 7.98
CA LYS A 216 -22.27 -34.01 6.83
C LYS A 216 -22.73 -32.54 6.82
N GLN A 217 -21.96 -31.62 7.40
CA GLN A 217 -22.25 -30.19 7.38
C GLN A 217 -21.97 -29.61 5.99
N ILE A 218 -22.82 -29.99 5.04
CA ILE A 218 -22.74 -29.69 3.62
C ILE A 218 -24.08 -29.15 3.15
N PHE A 219 -24.03 -28.03 2.43
CA PHE A 219 -25.13 -27.53 1.64
C PHE A 219 -24.75 -27.55 0.16
N ASP A 220 -25.42 -28.41 -0.62
CA ASP A 220 -25.23 -28.57 -2.07
C ASP A 220 -26.43 -27.97 -2.80
N ARG A 221 -26.16 -27.05 -3.73
CA ARG A 221 -27.15 -26.41 -4.59
C ARG A 221 -26.73 -26.53 -6.06
N SER A 222 -27.71 -26.62 -6.95
CA SER A 222 -27.47 -26.70 -8.39
C SER A 222 -28.48 -25.79 -9.10
N ASP A 223 -27.98 -24.86 -9.90
CA ASP A 223 -28.77 -23.85 -10.61
C ASP A 223 -28.27 -23.77 -12.07
N GLY A 224 -29.01 -24.38 -12.99
CA GLY A 224 -28.63 -24.39 -14.41
C GLY A 224 -27.30 -25.09 -14.67
N ASP A 225 -26.32 -24.34 -15.18
CA ASP A 225 -24.96 -24.78 -15.51
C ASP A 225 -23.93 -24.54 -14.37
N ILE A 226 -24.41 -24.25 -13.16
CA ILE A 226 -23.58 -23.95 -11.98
C ILE A 226 -23.98 -24.86 -10.83
N ARG A 227 -23.00 -25.40 -10.09
CA ARG A 227 -23.22 -26.02 -8.79
C ARG A 227 -22.43 -25.31 -7.70
N GLY A 228 -23.04 -25.18 -6.53
CA GLY A 228 -22.45 -24.54 -5.37
C GLY A 228 -22.46 -25.49 -4.17
N LEU A 229 -21.37 -25.48 -3.42
CA LEU A 229 -21.21 -26.22 -2.19
C LEU A 229 -20.78 -25.27 -1.08
N VAL A 230 -21.40 -25.38 0.09
CA VAL A 230 -20.88 -24.80 1.34
C VAL A 230 -20.63 -25.96 2.29
N ALA A 231 -19.40 -26.09 2.79
CA ALA A 231 -19.00 -27.20 3.65
C ALA A 231 -18.21 -26.72 4.86
N CYS A 232 -18.40 -27.39 5.99
CA CYS A 232 -17.51 -27.30 7.14
C CYS A 232 -16.42 -28.38 7.00
N VAL A 233 -15.16 -27.97 6.91
CA VAL A 233 -14.04 -28.87 6.63
C VAL A 233 -12.98 -28.86 7.73
N GLU A 234 -12.32 -30.00 7.88
CA GLU A 234 -11.16 -30.15 8.74
C GLU A 234 -9.98 -29.35 8.17
N ILE A 235 -9.42 -28.42 8.96
CA ILE A 235 -8.36 -27.51 8.47
C ILE A 235 -7.13 -28.27 7.99
N ASN A 236 -6.70 -29.31 8.72
CA ASN A 236 -5.49 -30.06 8.32
C ASN A 236 -5.67 -30.74 6.97
N SER A 237 -6.81 -31.38 6.74
CA SER A 237 -7.12 -31.99 5.44
C SER A 237 -7.14 -30.96 4.31
N PHE A 238 -7.64 -29.74 4.56
CA PHE A 238 -7.59 -28.67 3.57
C PHE A 238 -6.17 -28.15 3.33
N LEU A 239 -5.38 -27.93 4.39
CA LEU A 239 -4.00 -27.46 4.30
C LEU A 239 -3.09 -28.45 3.57
N ASP A 240 -3.27 -29.75 3.79
CA ASP A 240 -2.52 -30.79 3.10
C ASP A 240 -2.76 -30.75 1.59
N ALA A 241 -4.00 -30.48 1.16
CA ALA A 241 -4.32 -30.37 -0.27
C ALA A 241 -3.65 -29.17 -0.95
N ILE A 242 -3.52 -28.04 -0.24
CA ILE A 242 -3.02 -26.78 -0.83
C ILE A 242 -1.54 -26.50 -0.58
N SER A 243 -0.91 -27.23 0.35
CA SER A 243 0.50 -27.04 0.72
C SER A 243 1.45 -27.73 -0.26
N ASP A 244 2.60 -27.09 -0.47
CA ASP A 244 3.75 -27.68 -1.14
C ASP A 244 4.74 -28.14 -0.08
N LEU A 245 4.91 -29.46 0.02
CA LEU A 245 5.77 -30.11 1.00
C LEU A 245 7.24 -29.73 0.83
N SER A 246 7.69 -29.40 -0.38
CA SER A 246 9.08 -29.06 -0.65
C SER A 246 9.43 -27.66 -0.17
N THR A 247 8.50 -26.71 -0.33
CA THR A 247 8.72 -25.30 0.01
C THR A 247 8.11 -24.89 1.35
N LYS A 248 7.36 -25.79 2.01
CA LYS A 248 6.53 -25.50 3.20
C LYS A 248 5.65 -24.27 3.01
N SER A 249 5.17 -24.06 1.79
CA SER A 249 4.37 -22.89 1.42
C SER A 249 3.07 -23.31 0.76
N VAL A 250 2.12 -22.39 0.59
CA VAL A 250 0.92 -22.69 -0.19
C VAL A 250 1.28 -22.65 -1.68
N LYS A 251 0.79 -23.62 -2.45
CA LYS A 251 0.97 -23.69 -3.90
C LYS A 251 0.51 -22.39 -4.56
N ARG A 252 1.45 -21.58 -5.05
CA ARG A 252 1.17 -20.22 -5.53
C ARG A 252 0.18 -20.17 -6.68
N TYR A 253 0.26 -21.13 -7.60
CA TYR A 253 -0.61 -21.25 -8.78
C TYR A 253 -2.09 -21.54 -8.44
N LEU A 254 -2.42 -21.84 -7.17
CA LEU A 254 -3.82 -21.97 -6.74
C LEU A 254 -4.51 -20.61 -6.58
N PHE A 255 -3.77 -19.50 -6.64
CA PHE A 255 -4.29 -18.15 -6.43
C PHE A 255 -4.26 -17.29 -7.70
N ASP A 256 -4.04 -17.87 -8.88
CA ASP A 256 -3.90 -17.10 -10.12
C ASP A 256 -5.21 -16.36 -10.49
N ASP A 257 -6.37 -16.98 -10.21
CA ASP A 257 -7.68 -16.34 -10.36
C ASP A 257 -8.07 -15.44 -9.15
N ASN A 258 -7.20 -15.30 -8.15
CA ASN A 258 -7.45 -14.45 -6.98
C ASN A 258 -7.04 -13.00 -7.26
N ILE A 259 -8.00 -12.08 -7.20
CA ILE A 259 -7.72 -10.66 -7.40
C ILE A 259 -7.07 -9.98 -6.17
N ARG A 260 -6.98 -10.67 -5.02
CA ARG A 260 -6.23 -10.24 -3.83
C ARG A 260 -4.93 -11.02 -3.73
N VAL A 261 -3.82 -10.35 -4.02
CA VAL A 261 -2.48 -10.91 -3.77
C VAL A 261 -2.29 -11.13 -2.24
N TYR A 262 -1.40 -12.03 -1.80
CA TYR A 262 -1.01 -12.24 -0.40
C TYR A 262 -0.08 -11.12 0.13
N LEU A 263 -0.41 -10.44 1.24
CA LEU A 263 0.23 -9.18 1.68
C LEU A 263 1.54 -9.34 2.50
N GLY A 264 2.03 -10.56 2.71
CA GLY A 264 3.17 -10.81 3.64
C GLY A 264 2.72 -10.86 5.11
N ASP A 265 3.59 -11.31 6.00
CA ASP A 265 3.22 -11.66 7.39
C ASP A 265 2.92 -10.44 8.28
N ASP A 266 3.46 -9.29 7.91
CA ASP A 266 3.46 -8.06 8.72
C ASP A 266 2.18 -7.22 8.58
N GLY A 267 1.22 -7.68 7.77
CA GLY A 267 -0.12 -7.07 7.74
C GLY A 267 -0.90 -7.40 9.01
N GLY A 268 -1.44 -6.40 9.73
CA GLY A 268 -2.17 -6.58 10.99
C GLY A 268 -3.26 -7.67 10.98
N TYR A 269 -3.92 -7.90 9.83
CA TYR A 269 -4.93 -8.95 9.65
C TYR A 269 -4.38 -10.37 9.65
N ASN A 270 -3.17 -10.59 9.10
CA ASN A 270 -2.58 -11.93 9.06
C ASN A 270 -2.23 -12.39 10.48
N ARG A 271 -1.79 -11.46 11.33
CA ARG A 271 -1.61 -11.68 12.77
C ARG A 271 -2.93 -12.00 13.47
N ALA A 272 -4.01 -11.28 13.18
CA ALA A 272 -5.33 -11.55 13.76
C ALA A 272 -5.87 -12.94 13.39
N ILE A 273 -5.73 -13.36 12.12
CA ILE A 273 -6.12 -14.71 11.69
C ILE A 273 -5.31 -15.77 12.44
N MET A 274 -3.99 -15.62 12.50
CA MET A 274 -3.12 -16.53 13.25
C MET A 274 -3.47 -16.59 14.74
N ALA A 275 -3.68 -15.42 15.36
CA ALA A 275 -4.08 -15.34 16.76
C ALA A 275 -5.42 -16.04 17.01
N SER A 276 -6.38 -15.91 16.09
CA SER A 276 -7.70 -16.55 16.24
C SER A 276 -7.65 -18.08 16.18
N CYS A 277 -6.79 -18.67 15.34
CA CYS A 277 -6.65 -20.14 15.27
C CYS A 277 -5.71 -20.71 16.33
N LEU A 278 -4.78 -19.91 16.87
CA LEU A 278 -3.89 -20.30 17.98
C LEU A 278 -4.49 -19.98 19.36
N SER A 279 -5.63 -19.31 19.42
CA SER A 279 -6.32 -18.99 20.66
C SER A 279 -6.97 -20.24 21.29
N PRO A 280 -7.08 -20.32 22.63
CA PRO A 280 -7.95 -21.31 23.30
C PRO A 280 -9.41 -21.26 22.83
N GLU A 281 -9.84 -20.14 22.24
CA GLU A 281 -11.18 -19.97 21.65
C GLU A 281 -11.21 -20.24 20.13
N ASN A 282 -10.29 -21.08 19.61
CA ASN A 282 -10.20 -21.43 18.19
C ASN A 282 -11.51 -21.99 17.59
N HIS A 283 -12.41 -22.56 18.40
CA HIS A 283 -13.75 -22.98 17.99
C HIS A 283 -14.59 -21.82 17.42
N LEU A 284 -14.26 -20.57 17.74
CA LEU A 284 -14.89 -19.38 17.18
C LEU A 284 -14.40 -19.05 15.76
N PHE A 285 -13.29 -19.65 15.30
CA PHE A 285 -12.68 -19.34 14.00
C PHE A 285 -13.66 -19.49 12.84
N TRP A 286 -14.48 -20.54 12.85
CA TRP A 286 -15.48 -20.78 11.80
C TRP A 286 -16.51 -19.64 11.69
N TYR A 287 -16.84 -18.99 12.82
CA TYR A 287 -17.81 -17.90 12.88
C TYR A 287 -17.18 -16.54 12.53
N CYS A 288 -15.95 -16.31 12.97
CA CYS A 288 -15.28 -15.01 12.85
C CYS A 288 -14.45 -14.87 11.57
N ASN A 289 -14.10 -15.98 10.91
CA ASN A 289 -13.37 -15.97 9.65
C ASN A 289 -14.32 -16.08 8.44
N ASN A 290 -14.03 -15.35 7.36
CA ASN A 290 -14.82 -15.39 6.13
C ASN A 290 -14.69 -16.72 5.36
N GLY A 291 -13.75 -17.57 5.74
CA GLY A 291 -13.48 -18.87 5.13
C GLY A 291 -12.65 -18.78 3.85
N VAL A 292 -12.74 -19.84 3.05
CA VAL A 292 -12.08 -19.95 1.74
C VAL A 292 -13.14 -20.18 0.67
N THR A 293 -13.00 -19.48 -0.46
CA THR A 293 -13.83 -19.72 -1.64
C THR A 293 -12.98 -20.21 -2.80
N VAL A 294 -13.40 -21.31 -3.40
CA VAL A 294 -12.76 -21.90 -4.58
C VAL A 294 -13.74 -21.98 -5.74
N VAL A 295 -13.21 -21.83 -6.95
CA VAL A 295 -13.90 -22.14 -8.21
C VAL A 295 -13.19 -23.34 -8.83
N CYS A 296 -13.94 -24.32 -9.30
CA CYS A 296 -13.39 -25.57 -9.82
C CYS A 296 -14.10 -26.04 -11.09
N GLU A 297 -13.49 -26.99 -11.78
CA GLU A 297 -14.10 -27.66 -12.93
C GLU A 297 -15.20 -28.64 -12.50
N ALA A 298 -14.96 -29.37 -11.41
CA ALA A 298 -15.92 -30.33 -10.86
C ALA A 298 -15.68 -30.59 -9.37
N PHE A 299 -16.73 -30.90 -8.60
CA PHE A 299 -16.61 -31.50 -7.28
C PHE A 299 -17.52 -32.72 -7.07
N SER A 300 -17.08 -33.64 -6.22
CA SER A 300 -17.83 -34.87 -5.89
C SER A 300 -17.56 -35.33 -4.46
N TYR A 301 -18.56 -35.94 -3.83
CA TYR A 301 -18.48 -36.51 -2.48
C TYR A 301 -19.55 -37.60 -2.28
N GLN A 302 -19.32 -38.51 -1.33
CA GLN A 302 -20.26 -39.61 -1.01
C GLN A 302 -21.28 -39.15 0.03
N LYS A 303 -22.55 -38.97 -0.38
CA LYS A 303 -23.60 -38.35 0.45
C LYS A 303 -24.01 -39.20 1.66
N GLU A 304 -23.76 -40.51 1.59
CA GLU A 304 -24.17 -41.49 2.58
C GLU A 304 -23.24 -41.49 3.82
N LEU A 305 -21.97 -41.09 3.65
CA LEU A 305 -20.96 -41.10 4.72
C LEU A 305 -21.11 -39.92 5.68
N ARG A 306 -20.92 -40.17 6.98
CA ARG A 306 -20.94 -39.13 8.02
C ARG A 306 -19.88 -38.05 7.79
N ASP A 307 -18.65 -38.45 7.48
CA ASP A 307 -17.52 -37.55 7.24
C ASP A 307 -16.99 -37.77 5.82
N PRO A 308 -17.69 -37.26 4.79
CA PRO A 308 -17.35 -37.59 3.42
C PRO A 308 -16.07 -36.87 2.96
N MET A 309 -15.30 -37.54 2.11
CA MET A 309 -14.18 -36.92 1.40
C MET A 309 -14.69 -36.14 0.20
N LEU A 310 -14.50 -34.83 0.21
CA LEU A 310 -14.82 -33.91 -0.87
C LEU A 310 -13.65 -33.85 -1.85
N THR A 311 -13.85 -34.34 -3.07
CA THR A 311 -12.90 -34.20 -4.18
C THR A 311 -13.22 -32.94 -4.98
N ILE A 312 -12.23 -32.07 -5.19
CA ILE A 312 -12.35 -30.82 -5.94
C ILE A 312 -11.30 -30.82 -7.06
N LYS A 313 -11.75 -30.87 -8.32
CA LYS A 313 -10.86 -30.99 -9.49
C LYS A 313 -10.59 -29.64 -10.15
N ASN A 314 -9.34 -29.40 -10.50
CA ASN A 314 -8.87 -28.24 -11.25
C ASN A 314 -9.37 -26.92 -10.64
N PHE A 315 -9.06 -26.71 -9.36
CA PHE A 315 -9.59 -25.60 -8.60
C PHE A 315 -8.65 -24.40 -8.51
N GLN A 316 -9.25 -23.25 -8.24
CA GLN A 316 -8.58 -21.98 -7.98
C GLN A 316 -9.21 -21.32 -6.75
N ILE A 317 -8.39 -20.85 -5.82
CA ILE A 317 -8.80 -20.15 -4.61
C ILE A 317 -9.03 -18.68 -4.97
N VAL A 318 -10.29 -18.29 -5.15
CA VAL A 318 -10.67 -16.92 -5.54
C VAL A 318 -10.84 -15.99 -4.34
N ASN A 319 -10.96 -16.51 -3.11
CA ASN A 319 -10.98 -15.74 -1.87
C ASN A 319 -10.39 -16.57 -0.71
N GLY A 320 -9.68 -15.92 0.21
CA GLY A 320 -9.05 -16.59 1.36
C GLY A 320 -7.53 -16.75 1.25
N ALA A 321 -6.84 -16.04 0.35
CA ALA A 321 -5.38 -16.12 0.21
C ALA A 321 -4.63 -15.85 1.52
N GLN A 322 -5.02 -14.81 2.28
CA GLN A 322 -4.45 -14.52 3.60
C GLN A 322 -4.74 -15.65 4.60
N THR A 323 -6.00 -16.12 4.65
CA THR A 323 -6.42 -17.23 5.51
C THR A 323 -5.58 -18.48 5.27
N CYS A 324 -5.37 -18.90 4.01
CA CYS A 324 -4.57 -20.08 3.69
C CYS A 324 -3.13 -19.97 4.18
N HIS A 325 -2.46 -18.83 3.94
CA HIS A 325 -1.07 -18.63 4.36
C HIS A 325 -0.94 -18.52 5.89
N SER A 326 -1.85 -17.78 6.54
CA SER A 326 -1.89 -17.64 8.01
C SER A 326 -2.14 -18.97 8.70
N LEU A 327 -3.07 -19.80 8.19
CA LEU A 327 -3.34 -21.13 8.74
C LEU A 327 -2.14 -22.08 8.58
N LEU A 328 -1.45 -22.04 7.44
CA LEU A 328 -0.25 -22.85 7.24
C LEU A 328 0.86 -22.49 8.24
N LYS A 329 1.07 -21.19 8.48
CA LYS A 329 2.03 -20.70 9.49
C LYS A 329 1.60 -21.03 10.91
N ALA A 330 0.32 -20.87 11.23
CA ALA A 330 -0.19 -21.25 12.54
C ALA A 330 0.03 -22.74 12.81
N ARG A 331 -0.15 -23.61 11.80
CA ARG A 331 0.14 -25.04 11.90
C ARG A 331 1.63 -25.32 12.14
N GLU A 332 2.54 -24.50 11.62
CA GLU A 332 3.98 -24.61 11.92
C GLU A 332 4.31 -24.22 13.37
N ILE A 333 3.52 -23.32 13.97
CA ILE A 333 3.69 -22.88 15.36
C ILE A 333 3.09 -23.91 16.34
N ASP A 334 1.83 -24.29 16.13
CA ASP A 334 1.12 -25.26 16.96
C ASP A 334 0.12 -26.07 16.12
N ALA A 335 0.57 -27.23 15.65
CA ALA A 335 -0.24 -28.11 14.82
C ALA A 335 -1.43 -28.73 15.59
N LEU A 336 -1.30 -28.91 16.91
CA LEU A 336 -2.36 -29.52 17.71
C LEU A 336 -3.51 -28.53 17.89
N GLN A 337 -3.20 -27.29 18.28
CA GLN A 337 -4.21 -26.24 18.43
C GLN A 337 -4.96 -25.97 17.13
N VAL A 338 -4.26 -25.96 15.99
CA VAL A 338 -4.89 -25.78 14.67
C VAL A 338 -5.74 -26.98 14.27
N SER A 339 -5.40 -28.20 14.70
CA SER A 339 -6.14 -29.41 14.33
C SER A 339 -7.59 -29.44 14.85
N GLU A 340 -7.87 -28.74 15.95
CA GLU A 340 -9.21 -28.64 16.55
C GLU A 340 -10.10 -27.57 15.89
N THR A 341 -9.57 -26.86 14.89
CA THR A 341 -10.23 -25.74 14.24
C THR A 341 -10.92 -26.15 12.94
N LEU A 342 -12.13 -25.61 12.70
CA LEU A 342 -12.93 -25.88 11.51
C LEU A 342 -12.89 -24.71 10.52
N LEU A 343 -12.97 -25.01 9.23
CA LEU A 343 -12.97 -24.01 8.17
C LEU A 343 -14.27 -24.02 7.37
N LEU A 344 -14.80 -22.82 7.12
CA LEU A 344 -15.88 -22.61 6.15
C LEU A 344 -15.31 -22.64 4.72
N LEU A 345 -15.69 -23.64 3.93
CA LEU A 345 -15.28 -23.77 2.53
C LEU A 345 -16.49 -23.57 1.60
N LYS A 346 -16.34 -22.69 0.61
CA LYS A 346 -17.31 -22.49 -0.48
C LYS A 346 -16.69 -22.99 -1.79
N VAL A 347 -17.37 -23.89 -2.49
CA VAL A 347 -16.91 -24.45 -3.77
C VAL A 347 -17.94 -24.12 -4.84
N TYR A 348 -17.49 -23.55 -5.95
CA TYR A 348 -18.33 -23.29 -7.12
C TYR A 348 -17.81 -24.07 -8.33
N GLU A 349 -18.61 -25.00 -8.80
CA GLU A 349 -18.36 -25.76 -10.02
C GLU A 349 -18.96 -25.01 -11.21
N THR A 350 -18.12 -24.64 -12.17
CA THR A 350 -18.56 -24.02 -13.42
C THR A 350 -17.50 -24.17 -14.53
N SER A 351 -17.96 -24.40 -15.75
CA SER A 351 -17.11 -24.34 -16.96
C SER A 351 -16.99 -22.94 -17.55
N ARG A 352 -17.74 -21.96 -16.99
CA ARG A 352 -17.86 -20.60 -17.52
C ARG A 352 -16.93 -19.63 -16.84
N ARG A 353 -15.94 -19.15 -17.60
CA ARG A 353 -14.95 -18.18 -17.12
C ARG A 353 -15.56 -16.85 -16.66
N ASP A 354 -16.63 -16.39 -17.29
CA ASP A 354 -17.31 -15.15 -16.90
C ASP A 354 -17.92 -15.25 -15.50
N ILE A 355 -18.46 -16.42 -15.14
CA ILE A 355 -18.98 -16.68 -13.80
C ILE A 355 -17.83 -16.78 -12.80
N SER A 356 -16.75 -17.50 -13.12
CA SER A 356 -15.55 -17.59 -12.26
C SER A 356 -15.03 -16.20 -11.90
N GLN A 357 -14.89 -15.31 -12.89
CA GLN A 357 -14.46 -13.92 -12.69
C GLN A 357 -15.46 -13.11 -11.85
N ARG A 358 -16.76 -13.23 -12.11
CA ARG A 358 -17.79 -12.53 -11.32
C ARG A 358 -17.79 -12.98 -9.86
N VAL A 359 -17.59 -14.28 -9.60
CA VAL A 359 -17.44 -14.81 -8.23
C VAL A 359 -16.18 -14.26 -7.59
N ALA A 360 -15.04 -14.27 -8.29
CA ALA A 360 -13.79 -13.70 -7.78
C ALA A 360 -13.93 -12.20 -7.46
N ILE A 361 -14.55 -11.41 -8.34
CA ILE A 361 -14.82 -9.99 -8.09
C ILE A 361 -15.77 -9.83 -6.90
N ALA A 362 -16.92 -10.51 -6.89
CA ALA A 362 -17.95 -10.34 -5.86
C ALA A 362 -17.41 -10.67 -4.46
N THR A 363 -16.73 -11.81 -4.32
CA THR A 363 -16.16 -12.27 -3.04
C THR A 363 -15.03 -11.36 -2.51
N ASN A 364 -14.35 -10.63 -3.39
CA ASN A 364 -13.29 -9.70 -3.01
C ASN A 364 -13.72 -8.23 -2.95
N SER A 365 -14.89 -7.89 -3.49
CA SER A 365 -15.44 -6.53 -3.58
C SER A 365 -16.07 -6.00 -2.29
N GLN A 366 -16.18 -6.83 -1.25
CA GLN A 366 -16.61 -6.35 0.07
C GLN A 366 -15.58 -5.33 0.58
N ALA A 367 -16.02 -4.08 0.70
CA ALA A 367 -15.21 -2.99 1.23
C ALA A 367 -14.73 -3.35 2.64
N ARG A 368 -13.45 -3.11 2.92
CA ARG A 368 -12.93 -3.26 4.27
C ARG A 368 -13.69 -2.29 5.17
N ILE A 369 -14.24 -2.80 6.28
CA ILE A 369 -14.75 -1.94 7.33
C ILE A 369 -13.52 -1.33 8.00
N SER A 370 -13.38 -0.01 7.94
CA SER A 370 -12.27 0.68 8.60
C SER A 370 -12.46 0.66 10.12
N MET A 371 -11.38 0.79 10.89
CA MET A 371 -11.49 0.92 12.36
C MET A 371 -12.39 2.11 12.74
N ARG A 372 -12.33 3.20 11.96
CA ARG A 372 -13.25 4.34 12.05
C ARG A 372 -14.71 3.92 11.91
N ASP A 373 -15.03 3.07 10.94
CA ASP A 373 -16.40 2.58 10.73
C ASP A 373 -16.86 1.64 11.87
N LEU A 374 -15.95 0.83 12.43
CA LEU A 374 -16.23 0.00 13.61
C LEU A 374 -16.61 0.87 14.82
N HIS A 375 -15.84 1.92 15.07
CA HIS A 375 -16.09 2.87 16.16
C HIS A 375 -17.25 3.85 15.90
N SER A 376 -17.83 3.88 14.69
CA SER A 376 -18.87 4.86 14.32
C SER A 376 -20.17 4.76 15.13
N ASN A 377 -20.37 3.66 15.86
CA ASN A 377 -21.52 3.43 16.73
C ASN A 377 -21.18 3.55 18.22
N ASP A 378 -19.95 3.91 18.57
CA ASP A 378 -19.54 4.13 19.97
C ASP A 378 -20.25 5.34 20.56
N ASP A 379 -20.51 5.31 21.86
CA ASP A 379 -21.30 6.34 22.52
C ASP A 379 -20.59 7.69 22.56
N ILE A 380 -19.26 7.71 22.59
CA ILE A 380 -18.49 8.96 22.49
C ILE A 380 -18.68 9.62 21.12
N GLN A 381 -18.74 8.85 20.03
CA GLN A 381 -18.95 9.38 18.66
C GLN A 381 -20.35 9.94 18.48
N LYS A 382 -21.37 9.26 19.03
CA LYS A 382 -22.75 9.77 19.07
C LYS A 382 -22.87 11.01 19.95
N THR A 383 -22.10 11.10 21.03
CA THR A 383 -22.10 12.26 21.93
C THR A 383 -21.46 13.46 21.24
N ILE A 384 -20.32 13.27 20.57
CA ILE A 384 -19.67 14.31 19.76
C ILE A 384 -20.61 14.79 18.65
N GLU A 385 -21.32 13.90 17.96
CA GLU A 385 -22.34 14.28 16.96
C GLU A 385 -23.36 15.28 17.54
N LYS A 386 -23.88 15.02 18.74
CA LYS A 386 -24.82 15.92 19.41
C LYS A 386 -24.21 17.28 19.79
N PHE A 387 -22.89 17.36 20.01
CA PHE A 387 -22.23 18.65 20.27
C PHE A 387 -22.35 19.61 19.08
N TYR A 388 -22.58 19.09 17.87
CA TYR A 388 -22.73 19.91 16.67
C TYR A 388 -24.17 20.40 16.42
N ASP A 389 -25.15 19.97 17.22
CA ASP A 389 -26.54 20.43 17.07
C ASP A 389 -26.64 21.95 17.20
N GLY A 390 -27.20 22.61 16.18
CA GLY A 390 -27.34 24.06 16.14
C GLY A 390 -26.05 24.85 15.87
N SER A 391 -24.90 24.18 15.68
CA SER A 391 -23.60 24.84 15.44
C SER A 391 -23.41 25.34 14.00
N GLY A 392 -24.20 24.83 13.05
CA GLY A 392 -24.03 25.06 11.61
C GLY A 392 -23.00 24.14 10.94
N PHE A 393 -22.30 23.29 11.70
CA PHE A 393 -21.44 22.22 11.22
C PHE A 393 -22.08 20.85 11.45
N PHE A 394 -21.66 19.85 10.69
CA PHE A 394 -22.22 18.50 10.71
C PHE A 394 -21.11 17.46 10.86
N TYR A 395 -21.13 16.73 11.98
CA TYR A 395 -20.13 15.71 12.28
C TYR A 395 -20.43 14.38 11.60
N GLU A 396 -19.52 13.91 10.76
CA GLU A 396 -19.66 12.65 10.04
C GLU A 396 -18.94 11.53 10.79
N ARG A 397 -19.63 10.87 11.71
CA ARG A 397 -19.15 9.60 12.30
C ARG A 397 -19.17 8.45 11.30
N LYS A 398 -20.11 8.44 10.35
CA LYS A 398 -20.12 7.52 9.20
C LYS A 398 -19.77 8.29 7.92
N LYS A 399 -19.05 7.64 7.01
CA LYS A 399 -18.68 8.25 5.73
C LYS A 399 -19.95 8.64 4.95
N ASN A 400 -19.99 9.87 4.43
CA ASN A 400 -21.12 10.43 3.68
C ASN A 400 -22.43 10.53 4.47
N GLN A 401 -22.38 10.52 5.79
CA GLN A 401 -23.58 10.62 6.64
C GLN A 401 -24.38 11.91 6.38
N HIS A 402 -23.70 13.00 6.00
CA HIS A 402 -24.30 14.30 5.72
C HIS A 402 -24.06 14.72 4.26
N ILE A 403 -24.21 13.78 3.33
CA ILE A 403 -23.96 14.01 1.90
C ILE A 403 -24.83 15.12 1.29
N ASP A 404 -25.95 15.45 1.92
CA ASP A 404 -26.88 16.52 1.56
C ASP A 404 -26.41 17.93 1.99
N LYS A 405 -25.40 18.05 2.86
CA LYS A 405 -24.91 19.33 3.40
C LYS A 405 -23.75 19.92 2.59
N PRO A 406 -23.43 21.22 2.65
CA PRO A 406 -22.23 21.76 2.01
C PRO A 406 -20.93 21.13 2.54
N THR A 407 -19.97 20.80 1.66
CA THR A 407 -18.70 20.12 2.03
C THR A 407 -17.90 20.87 3.11
N ASN A 408 -17.90 22.21 3.08
CA ASN A 408 -17.20 23.05 4.05
C ASN A 408 -17.86 23.09 5.44
N GLN A 409 -19.08 22.57 5.59
CA GLN A 409 -19.78 22.43 6.86
C GLN A 409 -19.67 21.00 7.44
N ARG A 410 -19.12 20.05 6.69
CA ARG A 410 -18.99 18.65 7.11
C ARG A 410 -17.65 18.41 7.77
N ILE A 411 -17.67 17.85 8.98
CA ILE A 411 -16.49 17.53 9.77
C ILE A 411 -16.35 16.01 9.86
N ASP A 412 -15.39 15.45 9.13
CA ASP A 412 -15.10 14.01 9.22
C ASP A 412 -14.50 13.66 10.59
N ALA A 413 -14.95 12.53 11.17
CA ALA A 413 -14.42 12.02 12.43
C ALA A 413 -12.88 11.92 12.46
N LEU A 414 -12.26 11.51 11.34
CA LEU A 414 -10.81 11.46 11.22
C LEU A 414 -10.19 12.84 11.31
N LYS A 415 -10.72 13.83 10.59
CA LYS A 415 -10.21 15.21 10.65
C LYS A 415 -10.30 15.79 12.06
N LEU A 416 -11.41 15.53 12.77
CA LEU A 416 -11.54 15.95 14.16
C LEU A 416 -10.51 15.25 15.05
N GLY A 417 -10.30 13.94 14.88
CA GLY A 417 -9.27 13.20 15.62
C GLY A 417 -7.86 13.72 15.36
N GLN A 418 -7.55 14.07 14.11
CA GLN A 418 -6.27 14.70 13.73
C GLN A 418 -6.10 16.07 14.37
N MET A 419 -7.18 16.86 14.45
CA MET A 419 -7.19 18.16 15.11
C MET A 419 -6.95 18.02 16.62
N ILE A 420 -7.61 17.06 17.28
CA ILE A 420 -7.38 16.76 18.70
C ILE A 420 -5.93 16.31 18.93
N LEU A 421 -5.40 15.43 18.08
CA LEU A 421 -4.03 14.95 18.19
C LEU A 421 -2.99 16.09 18.04
N SER A 422 -3.26 17.03 17.12
CA SER A 422 -2.37 18.16 16.86
C SER A 422 -2.48 19.26 17.92
N TYR A 423 -3.70 19.67 18.28
CA TYR A 423 -3.95 20.82 19.15
C TYR A 423 -3.93 20.45 20.64
N LYS A 424 -4.63 19.39 21.04
CA LYS A 424 -4.75 18.97 22.45
C LYS A 424 -3.57 18.11 22.88
N ILE A 425 -3.27 17.06 22.11
CA ILE A 425 -2.26 16.04 22.48
C ILE A 425 -0.83 16.49 22.12
N ARG A 426 -0.68 17.54 21.30
CA ARG A 426 0.62 18.14 20.95
C ARG A 426 1.52 17.19 20.12
N GLU A 427 0.91 16.38 19.24
CA GLU A 427 1.60 15.45 18.32
C GLU A 427 1.22 15.70 16.82
N PRO A 428 1.47 16.91 16.27
CA PRO A 428 1.05 17.28 14.91
C PRO A 428 1.68 16.41 13.81
N GLU A 429 2.86 15.85 14.02
CA GLU A 429 3.56 14.98 13.07
C GLU A 429 2.85 13.64 12.88
N LYS A 430 2.18 13.16 13.93
CA LYS A 430 1.46 11.88 13.92
C LYS A 430 0.07 12.00 13.33
N ALA A 431 -0.53 13.19 13.35
CA ALA A 431 -1.89 13.41 12.87
C ALA A 431 -2.09 12.89 11.44
N LYS A 432 -1.12 13.11 10.55
CA LYS A 432 -1.18 12.56 9.18
C LYS A 432 -0.54 11.17 9.05
N ARG A 433 0.60 10.93 9.73
CA ARG A 433 1.42 9.71 9.59
C ARG A 433 0.75 8.47 10.19
N GLU A 434 0.11 8.62 11.34
CA GLU A 434 -0.51 7.56 12.13
C GLU A 434 -2.04 7.72 12.14
N SER A 435 -2.62 8.19 11.02
CA SER A 435 -4.05 8.50 10.92
C SER A 435 -4.96 7.28 11.15
N GLU A 436 -4.51 6.07 10.82
CA GLU A 436 -5.24 4.83 11.13
C GLU A 436 -5.25 4.51 12.63
N GLU A 437 -4.16 4.81 13.35
CA GLU A 437 -4.02 4.54 14.79
C GLU A 437 -4.93 5.42 15.65
N ILE A 438 -5.41 6.56 15.13
CA ILE A 438 -6.42 7.40 15.77
C ILE A 438 -7.68 6.60 16.10
N PHE A 439 -8.08 5.67 15.25
CA PHE A 439 -9.19 4.75 15.51
C PHE A 439 -8.72 3.34 15.91
N GLY A 440 -7.40 3.15 16.03
CA GLY A 440 -6.78 1.93 16.52
C GLY A 440 -6.32 2.12 17.96
N SER A 441 -5.01 1.97 18.19
CA SER A 441 -4.42 1.99 19.54
C SER A 441 -4.61 3.31 20.31
N ARG A 442 -4.86 4.43 19.61
CA ARG A 442 -5.00 5.76 20.22
C ARG A 442 -6.45 6.19 20.43
N TYR A 443 -7.43 5.38 20.06
CA TYR A 443 -8.84 5.77 20.05
C TYR A 443 -9.32 6.35 21.38
N THR A 444 -9.04 5.67 22.49
CA THR A 444 -9.43 6.11 23.83
C THR A 444 -8.61 7.28 24.36
N ASN A 445 -7.44 7.57 23.79
CA ASN A 445 -6.69 8.78 24.12
C ASN A 445 -7.28 9.99 23.37
N VAL A 446 -7.55 9.84 22.07
CA VAL A 446 -8.08 10.92 21.23
C VAL A 446 -9.55 11.21 21.53
N PHE A 447 -10.39 10.18 21.64
CA PHE A 447 -11.84 10.29 21.87
C PHE A 447 -12.18 9.75 23.25
N ASN A 448 -12.28 10.65 24.23
CA ASN A 448 -12.58 10.30 25.61
C ASN A 448 -13.59 11.26 26.24
N GLN A 449 -14.04 10.94 27.46
CA GLN A 449 -15.11 11.65 28.15
C GLN A 449 -14.74 13.07 28.62
N SER A 450 -13.47 13.46 28.58
CA SER A 450 -13.06 14.86 28.87
C SER A 450 -13.42 15.84 27.76
N LEU A 451 -13.84 15.36 26.59
CA LEU A 451 -14.22 16.23 25.47
C LEU A 451 -15.60 16.85 25.74
N THR A 452 -15.63 18.18 25.82
CA THR A 452 -16.86 18.97 25.98
C THR A 452 -17.34 19.56 24.65
N ALA A 453 -18.61 19.96 24.59
CA ALA A 453 -19.18 20.61 23.41
C ALA A 453 -18.40 21.88 23.02
N ASP A 454 -18.16 22.77 24.00
CA ASP A 454 -17.44 24.03 23.77
C ASP A 454 -16.03 23.79 23.20
N TYR A 455 -15.34 22.77 23.72
CA TYR A 455 -14.00 22.42 23.27
C TYR A 455 -14.00 21.92 21.81
N ILE A 456 -14.91 21.00 21.47
CA ILE A 456 -15.04 20.46 20.11
C ILE A 456 -15.44 21.54 19.10
N LEU A 457 -16.37 22.42 19.48
CA LEU A 457 -16.81 23.51 18.62
C LEU A 457 -15.70 24.56 18.42
N ALA A 458 -14.93 24.88 19.45
CA ALA A 458 -13.77 25.76 19.33
C ALA A 458 -12.69 25.16 18.40
N LEU A 459 -12.36 23.89 18.55
CA LEU A 459 -11.45 23.19 17.62
C LEU A 459 -11.96 23.21 16.18
N THR A 460 -13.27 23.03 16.00
CA THR A 460 -13.89 23.07 14.66
C THR A 460 -13.74 24.45 14.03
N LYS A 461 -13.96 25.52 14.79
CA LYS A 461 -13.78 26.90 14.31
C LYS A 461 -12.34 27.15 13.87
N ILE A 462 -11.37 26.76 14.70
CA ILE A 462 -9.94 26.90 14.38
C ILE A 462 -9.61 26.11 13.09
N MET A 463 -10.06 24.86 13.01
CA MET A 463 -9.84 24.03 11.83
C MET A 463 -10.47 24.63 10.56
N ALA A 464 -11.72 25.11 10.64
CA ALA A 464 -12.40 25.76 9.52
C ALA A 464 -11.71 27.07 9.11
N PHE A 465 -11.19 27.82 10.08
CA PHE A 465 -10.46 29.06 9.82
C PHE A 465 -9.12 28.82 9.12
N ILE A 466 -8.34 27.83 9.58
CA ILE A 466 -7.09 27.41 8.90
C ILE A 466 -7.42 26.95 7.49
N GLN A 467 -8.48 26.14 7.29
CA GLN A 467 -8.90 25.64 5.98
C GLN A 467 -9.29 26.78 5.03
N LEU A 468 -10.07 27.76 5.49
CA LEU A 468 -10.46 28.90 4.68
C LEU A 468 -9.24 29.71 4.21
N HIS A 469 -8.32 30.03 5.13
CA HIS A 469 -7.09 30.74 4.80
C HIS A 469 -6.16 29.93 3.90
N SER A 470 -6.25 28.60 3.96
CA SER A 470 -5.54 27.71 3.07
C SER A 470 -5.99 27.87 1.60
N GLU A 471 -7.27 28.19 1.40
CA GLU A 471 -7.90 28.31 0.08
C GLU A 471 -7.86 29.74 -0.47
N THR A 472 -7.95 30.77 0.39
CA THR A 472 -7.97 32.18 -0.01
C THR A 472 -6.59 32.86 -0.02
N GLY A 473 -5.61 32.25 0.65
CA GLY A 473 -4.23 32.72 0.81
C GLY A 473 -4.08 33.88 1.78
N LEU A 474 -3.21 33.77 2.80
CA LEU A 474 -2.70 34.96 3.51
C LEU A 474 -1.99 35.86 2.49
N LYS A 475 -2.57 37.02 2.20
CA LYS A 475 -2.03 37.94 1.18
C LYS A 475 -1.03 38.96 1.72
N ALA A 476 -0.42 38.76 2.88
CA ALA A 476 0.61 39.66 3.35
C ALA A 476 1.71 38.89 4.11
N ARG A 477 2.97 39.10 3.69
CA ARG A 477 4.25 38.87 4.43
C ARG A 477 5.11 37.63 4.11
N VAL A 478 4.67 36.63 3.36
CA VAL A 478 5.50 35.45 3.00
C VAL A 478 5.53 35.20 1.47
N ASP A 479 6.64 34.67 0.94
CA ASP A 479 6.72 34.21 -0.46
C ASP A 479 5.55 33.24 -0.77
N SER A 480 4.76 33.58 -1.80
CA SER A 480 3.55 32.86 -2.21
C SER A 480 3.78 31.35 -2.42
N LYS A 481 4.98 30.93 -2.85
CA LYS A 481 5.29 29.52 -3.10
C LYS A 481 5.59 28.75 -1.82
N VAL A 482 6.27 29.37 -0.85
CA VAL A 482 6.59 28.74 0.44
C VAL A 482 5.35 28.67 1.31
N TYR A 483 4.54 29.74 1.30
CA TYR A 483 3.27 29.79 2.02
C TYR A 483 2.33 28.65 1.59
N THR A 484 2.18 28.45 0.28
CA THR A 484 1.35 27.36 -0.27
C THR A 484 1.81 25.99 0.24
N ASN A 485 3.12 25.77 0.44
CA ASN A 485 3.65 24.52 0.99
C ASN A 485 3.40 24.39 2.50
N ILE A 486 3.56 25.45 3.28
CA ILE A 486 3.25 25.45 4.72
C ILE A 486 1.77 25.14 4.95
N VAL A 487 0.91 25.70 4.12
CA VAL A 487 -0.53 25.48 4.17
C VAL A 487 -0.89 24.06 3.74
N SER A 488 -0.33 23.57 2.63
CA SER A 488 -0.67 22.26 2.07
C SER A 488 -0.19 21.09 2.93
N TYR A 489 0.95 21.25 3.61
CA TYR A 489 1.59 20.18 4.38
C TYR A 489 1.61 20.41 5.89
N GLY A 490 1.54 21.67 6.32
CA GLY A 490 1.70 22.10 7.71
C GLY A 490 0.42 22.44 8.45
N PHE A 491 -0.77 22.13 7.90
CA PHE A 491 -2.06 22.36 8.57
C PHE A 491 -2.05 21.97 10.06
N TRP A 492 -1.62 20.74 10.34
CA TRP A 492 -1.55 20.20 11.71
C TRP A 492 -0.53 20.92 12.58
N HIS A 493 0.59 21.36 11.99
CA HIS A 493 1.61 22.14 12.69
C HIS A 493 1.15 23.57 12.95
N LEU A 494 0.32 24.17 12.08
CA LEU A 494 -0.32 25.45 12.32
C LEU A 494 -1.27 25.36 13.51
N ALA A 495 -2.15 24.34 13.53
CA ALA A 495 -3.05 24.08 14.65
C ALA A 495 -2.28 23.91 15.97
N TYR A 496 -1.22 23.10 15.95
CA TYR A 496 -0.29 22.94 17.08
C TYR A 496 0.30 24.27 17.55
N THR A 497 0.86 25.04 16.62
CA THR A 497 1.55 26.30 16.92
C THR A 497 0.58 27.33 17.53
N ILE A 498 -0.64 27.42 16.99
CA ILE A 498 -1.71 28.26 17.56
C ILE A 498 -2.03 27.84 19.00
N SER A 499 -2.06 26.52 19.28
CA SER A 499 -2.29 26.04 20.65
C SER A 499 -1.21 26.54 21.63
N ILE A 500 0.07 26.46 21.25
CA ILE A 500 1.16 26.97 22.11
C ILE A 500 1.06 28.49 22.30
N LEU A 501 0.84 29.22 21.19
CA LEU A 501 0.76 30.68 21.24
C LEU A 501 -0.40 31.17 22.11
N SER A 502 -1.52 30.44 22.11
CA SER A 502 -2.68 30.73 22.97
C SER A 502 -2.38 30.42 24.43
N GLU A 503 -1.72 29.29 24.70
CA GLU A 503 -1.35 28.88 26.07
C GLU A 503 -0.39 29.87 26.73
N LYS A 504 0.51 30.48 25.95
CA LYS A 504 1.45 31.50 26.43
C LYS A 504 0.73 32.76 26.95
N GLU A 505 -0.49 32.98 26.50
CA GLU A 505 -1.40 34.05 26.95
C GLU A 505 -2.42 33.55 27.98
N LEU A 506 -2.20 32.35 28.53
CA LEU A 506 -3.08 31.68 29.50
C LEU A 506 -4.49 31.41 28.95
N LYS A 507 -4.62 31.27 27.63
CA LYS A 507 -5.87 30.89 26.95
C LYS A 507 -5.78 29.48 26.37
N VAL A 508 -6.89 28.74 26.45
CA VAL A 508 -7.00 27.42 25.77
C VAL A 508 -7.25 27.59 24.28
N PHE A 509 -8.05 28.60 23.92
CA PHE A 509 -8.41 28.95 22.55
C PHE A 509 -8.27 30.46 22.34
N PRO A 510 -7.82 30.92 21.18
CA PRO A 510 -7.87 32.33 20.81
C PRO A 510 -9.32 32.75 20.54
N ASP A 511 -9.64 34.01 20.78
CA ASP A 511 -10.93 34.58 20.42
C ASP A 511 -11.04 34.76 18.89
N ASP A 512 -12.26 34.89 18.35
CA ASP A 512 -12.49 35.02 16.89
C ASP A 512 -11.69 36.20 16.27
N SER A 513 -11.45 37.27 17.04
CA SER A 513 -10.65 38.43 16.63
C SER A 513 -9.14 38.21 16.65
N GLU A 514 -8.65 37.24 17.42
CA GLU A 514 -7.22 36.94 17.61
C GLU A 514 -6.72 35.84 16.67
N LEU A 515 -7.64 35.03 16.15
CA LEU A 515 -7.30 33.85 15.36
C LEU A 515 -6.54 34.18 14.06
N GLU A 516 -6.82 35.33 13.44
CA GLU A 516 -6.09 35.82 12.26
C GLU A 516 -4.63 36.17 12.60
N GLU A 517 -4.43 36.88 13.71
CA GLU A 517 -3.10 37.25 14.21
C GLU A 517 -2.30 36.00 14.61
N LYS A 518 -2.91 35.08 15.34
CA LYS A 518 -2.27 33.82 15.77
C LYS A 518 -1.92 32.92 14.60
N LEU A 519 -2.76 32.85 13.57
CA LEU A 519 -2.45 32.09 12.36
C LEU A 519 -1.27 32.70 11.59
N ALA A 520 -1.24 34.03 11.48
CA ALA A 520 -0.12 34.73 10.84
C ALA A 520 1.19 34.53 11.61
N GLU A 521 1.16 34.69 12.94
CA GLU A 521 2.32 34.46 13.81
C GLU A 521 2.81 33.01 13.71
N ALA A 522 1.89 32.03 13.75
CA ALA A 522 2.22 30.62 13.59
C ALA A 522 2.89 30.32 12.23
N ALA A 523 2.35 30.89 11.15
CA ALA A 523 2.91 30.73 9.81
C ALA A 523 4.31 31.37 9.69
N GLU A 524 4.52 32.55 10.27
CA GLU A 524 5.82 33.23 10.29
C GLU A 524 6.87 32.44 11.09
N ILE A 525 6.48 31.86 12.24
CA ILE A 525 7.36 31.01 13.04
C ILE A 525 7.81 29.79 12.23
N ILE A 526 6.85 29.04 11.67
CA ILE A 526 7.12 27.85 10.85
C ILE A 526 7.98 28.24 9.64
N PHE A 527 7.65 29.33 8.94
CA PHE A 527 8.44 29.84 7.82
C PHE A 527 9.88 30.15 8.23
N SER A 528 10.09 30.83 9.35
CA SER A 528 11.43 31.18 9.83
C SER A 528 12.29 29.96 10.18
N ILE A 529 11.66 28.88 10.65
CA ILE A 529 12.33 27.60 10.91
C ILE A 529 12.69 26.95 9.59
N LEU A 530 11.72 26.84 8.68
CA LEU A 530 11.92 26.26 7.36
C LEU A 530 13.05 26.97 6.56
N GLU A 531 13.12 28.30 6.61
CA GLU A 531 14.17 29.10 5.98
C GLU A 531 15.56 28.86 6.58
N ARG A 532 15.67 28.50 7.86
CA ARG A 532 16.94 28.14 8.51
C ARG A 532 17.35 26.70 8.25
N HIS A 533 16.39 25.86 7.86
CA HIS A 533 16.55 24.42 7.66
C HIS A 533 16.29 24.01 6.20
N LYS A 534 16.78 24.79 5.23
CA LYS A 534 16.62 24.54 3.77
C LYS A 534 17.18 23.21 3.28
N SER A 535 17.97 22.51 4.11
CA SER A 535 18.50 21.18 3.83
C SER A 535 17.45 20.07 3.90
N PHE A 536 16.29 20.30 4.52
CA PHE A 536 15.18 19.35 4.64
C PHE A 536 14.06 19.68 3.66
N SER A 537 13.41 18.65 3.09
CA SER A 537 12.21 18.87 2.29
C SER A 537 11.05 19.30 3.19
N TYR A 538 10.12 20.12 2.66
CA TYR A 538 8.90 20.47 3.39
C TYR A 538 8.10 19.23 3.80
N TYR A 539 8.06 18.21 2.94
CA TYR A 539 7.34 16.97 3.18
C TYR A 539 7.85 16.23 4.43
N ASP A 540 9.18 16.20 4.63
CA ASP A 540 9.81 15.52 5.78
C ASP A 540 9.68 16.33 7.05
N MET A 541 9.88 17.65 6.94
CA MET A 541 9.84 18.52 8.11
C MET A 541 8.45 18.49 8.77
N PHE A 542 7.37 18.48 7.99
CA PHE A 542 6.00 18.35 8.50
C PHE A 542 5.60 16.94 8.95
N ARG A 543 6.47 15.94 8.82
CA ARG A 543 6.25 14.56 9.32
C ARG A 543 7.23 14.14 10.41
N SER A 544 8.13 15.03 10.79
CA SER A 544 9.14 14.81 11.82
C SER A 544 8.76 15.53 13.10
N ALA A 545 9.01 14.87 14.24
CA ALA A 545 8.93 15.52 15.56
C ALA A 545 9.90 16.70 15.69
N GLN A 546 10.94 16.76 14.83
CA GLN A 546 11.92 17.83 14.81
C GLN A 546 11.29 19.21 14.58
N LEU A 547 10.28 19.34 13.71
CA LEU A 547 9.63 20.63 13.48
C LEU A 547 8.90 21.09 14.74
N ARG A 548 8.18 20.17 15.39
CA ARG A 548 7.52 20.42 16.67
C ARG A 548 8.51 20.92 17.72
N GLU A 549 9.64 20.23 17.89
CA GLU A 549 10.71 20.62 18.84
C GLU A 549 11.31 22.00 18.52
N LEU A 550 11.50 22.31 17.24
CA LEU A 550 12.01 23.61 16.80
C LEU A 550 10.99 24.73 17.06
N ILE A 551 9.69 24.46 16.88
CA ILE A 551 8.61 25.38 17.23
C ILE A 551 8.63 25.65 18.74
N ASP A 552 8.73 24.60 19.57
CA ASP A 552 8.79 24.72 21.03
C ASP A 552 9.96 25.58 21.48
N ALA A 553 11.16 25.29 20.95
CA ALA A 553 12.37 26.06 21.23
C ALA A 553 12.24 27.52 20.80
N LYS A 554 11.57 27.79 19.67
CA LYS A 554 11.38 29.15 19.14
C LYS A 554 10.39 29.97 19.97
N ILE A 555 9.31 29.34 20.43
CA ILE A 555 8.27 30.01 21.24
C ILE A 555 8.69 30.09 22.71
N GLY A 556 9.64 29.27 23.15
CA GLY A 556 10.06 29.16 24.54
C GLY A 556 9.08 28.36 25.38
N ALA A 557 8.38 27.40 24.77
CA ALA A 557 7.46 26.51 25.46
C ALA A 557 8.26 25.52 26.33
N ARG A 558 7.99 25.49 27.64
CA ARG A 558 8.34 24.35 28.48
C ARG A 558 7.12 23.44 28.52
N HIS A 559 7.28 22.14 28.31
CA HIS A 559 6.23 21.16 28.57
C HIS A 559 5.91 21.14 30.06
N GLN A 560 5.07 22.07 30.52
CA GLN A 560 4.49 22.07 31.85
C GLN A 560 3.03 22.44 31.69
N PHE A 561 2.19 21.39 31.72
CA PHE A 561 0.90 21.27 32.41
C PHE A 561 0.04 20.22 31.68
N GLU A 562 -0.10 19.05 32.31
CA GLU A 562 -1.23 18.15 32.02
C GLU A 562 -2.50 18.90 32.45
N PHE A 563 -3.34 19.29 31.49
CA PHE A 563 -4.68 19.77 31.82
C PHE A 563 -5.49 18.60 32.37
N GLY A 564 -5.56 18.51 33.69
CA GLY A 564 -6.59 17.75 34.39
C GLY A 564 -7.89 18.53 34.35
N PHE A 565 -8.77 18.20 33.40
CA PHE A 565 -10.23 18.30 33.52
C PHE A 565 -10.86 17.25 32.59
#